data_AF-A0A1G4JSN4-F1
#
_entry.id   AF-A0A1G4JSN4-F1
#
_cell.length_a   1.000
_cell.length_b   1.000
_cell.length_c   1.000
_cell.angle_alpha   90.00
_cell.angle_beta   90.00
_cell.angle_gamma   90.00
#
_symmetry.space_group_name_H-M   'P 1'
#
loop_
_entity.id
_entity.type
_entity.pdbx_description
1 polymer ?
#
loop_
_entity_poly.entity_id
_entity_poly.type
_entity_poly.pdbx_seq_one_letter_code
_entity_poly.pdbx_strand_id
1 'polypeptide(L)'
;MSAVFNNATLATALAHGKSYAQTLHNVRAYQPQLGFMEQYWAAWYAYMNNDVLATGIMFFVLHEFMYFFRCLPWAIIDRIPYFRRYKIQPTKIPSAKEQWHCFKSVLLSHFLVEAIPIWTFHPMCQKLGISVSVPFPSVKTMAFQIGLFFALEDAWHYWAHRLFHYGVFYKYIHKQHHRYAAPFGLAAEYAHPAETLTLGFGTVGMPILYVMYTGNLHLFTLCLWITLRLFQAVDSHSGYDFPWSLNKFLPLWAGAAHHDLHHHYFIGNYASSFTWWDYTLDTEAGPEAKAEREERMRRKAELRAKKAT
;
A
#
# COMPACT_ATOMS: atom_id res chain seq x y z
N MET A 1 -26.63 12.14 10.47
CA MET A 1 -27.36 11.05 9.78
C MET A 1 -26.45 10.48 8.72
N SER A 2 -26.46 9.17 8.53
CA SER A 2 -25.54 8.52 7.60
C SER A 2 -25.84 8.85 6.14
N ALA A 3 -24.80 9.12 5.35
CA ALA A 3 -24.87 9.37 3.91
C ALA A 3 -24.84 8.07 3.07
N VAL A 4 -24.89 6.89 3.70
CA VAL A 4 -24.83 5.60 2.98
C VAL A 4 -26.05 5.34 2.09
N PHE A 5 -27.19 5.97 2.41
CA PHE A 5 -28.37 5.99 1.55
C PHE A 5 -28.63 7.42 1.09
N ASN A 6 -28.94 7.60 -0.19
CA ASN A 6 -29.32 8.90 -0.75
C ASN A 6 -30.67 9.42 -0.19
N ASN A 7 -31.44 8.56 0.50
CA ASN A 7 -32.71 8.90 1.14
C ASN A 7 -32.53 8.91 2.67
N ALA A 8 -32.60 10.10 3.27
CA ALA A 8 -32.43 10.30 4.71
C ALA A 8 -33.50 9.56 5.54
N THR A 9 -34.74 9.49 5.07
CA THR A 9 -35.84 8.77 5.75
C THR A 9 -35.57 7.27 5.81
N LEU A 10 -35.02 6.70 4.72
CA LEU A 10 -34.61 5.30 4.67
C LEU A 10 -33.43 5.05 5.63
N ALA A 11 -32.43 5.92 5.65
CA ALA A 11 -31.30 5.82 6.57
C ALA A 11 -31.75 5.82 8.03
N THR A 12 -32.67 6.73 8.40
CA THR A 12 -33.24 6.77 9.75
C THR A 12 -34.03 5.51 10.07
N ALA A 13 -34.92 5.05 9.17
CA ALA A 13 -35.74 3.86 9.42
C ALA A 13 -34.89 2.59 9.61
N LEU A 14 -33.78 2.46 8.87
CA LEU A 14 -32.88 1.31 8.97
C LEU A 14 -31.98 1.35 10.21
N ALA A 15 -31.58 2.55 10.67
CA ALA A 15 -30.75 2.75 11.85
C ALA A 15 -31.46 2.44 13.19
N HIS A 16 -32.78 2.20 13.21
CA HIS A 16 -33.54 1.86 14.42
C HIS A 16 -33.35 0.41 14.92
N GLY A 17 -32.46 -0.38 14.30
CA GLY A 17 -32.12 -1.69 14.82
C GLY A 17 -31.42 -1.58 16.18
N LYS A 18 -31.90 -2.32 17.20
CA LYS A 18 -31.24 -2.36 18.52
C LYS A 18 -29.88 -3.06 18.49
N SER A 19 -29.55 -3.74 17.38
CA SER A 19 -28.30 -4.45 17.14
C SER A 19 -27.88 -4.39 15.67
N TYR A 20 -26.61 -4.68 15.40
CA TYR A 20 -26.09 -4.80 14.04
C TYR A 20 -26.83 -5.87 13.22
N ALA A 21 -27.10 -7.04 13.82
CA ALA A 21 -27.82 -8.13 13.15
C ALA A 21 -29.23 -7.72 12.71
N GLN A 22 -29.95 -6.97 13.55
CA GLN A 22 -31.26 -6.43 13.20
C GLN A 22 -31.15 -5.38 12.09
N THR A 23 -30.15 -4.51 12.17
CA THR A 23 -29.88 -3.49 11.14
C THR A 23 -29.59 -4.15 9.78
N LEU A 24 -28.74 -5.19 9.76
CA LEU A 24 -28.44 -5.96 8.55
C LEU A 24 -29.67 -6.69 7.99
N HIS A 25 -30.50 -7.27 8.86
CA HIS A 25 -31.76 -7.87 8.46
C HIS A 25 -32.69 -6.83 7.81
N ASN A 26 -32.79 -5.63 8.39
CA ASN A 26 -33.58 -4.54 7.81
C ASN A 26 -33.03 -4.13 6.44
N VAL A 27 -31.72 -3.92 6.30
CA VAL A 27 -31.11 -3.58 5.00
C VAL A 27 -31.43 -4.64 3.95
N ARG A 28 -31.34 -5.93 4.29
CA ARG A 28 -31.69 -7.04 3.40
C ARG A 28 -33.16 -7.04 2.98
N ALA A 29 -34.06 -6.74 3.92
CA ALA A 29 -35.50 -6.71 3.66
C ALA A 29 -35.92 -5.52 2.80
N TYR A 30 -35.37 -4.32 3.07
CA TYR A 30 -35.77 -3.08 2.41
C TYR A 30 -34.94 -2.74 1.16
N GLN A 31 -33.75 -3.30 0.99
CA GLN A 31 -32.86 -3.08 -0.15
C GLN A 31 -32.32 -4.42 -0.71
N PRO A 32 -33.20 -5.37 -1.12
CA PRO A 32 -32.79 -6.71 -1.56
C PRO A 32 -31.97 -6.70 -2.85
N GLN A 33 -32.03 -5.63 -3.64
CA GLN A 33 -31.28 -5.47 -4.88
C GLN A 33 -29.78 -5.21 -4.67
N LEU A 34 -29.37 -4.84 -3.45
CA LEU A 34 -27.96 -4.64 -3.12
C LEU A 34 -27.23 -5.98 -3.04
N GLY A 35 -26.00 -6.00 -3.55
CA GLY A 35 -25.11 -7.14 -3.43
C GLY A 35 -24.70 -7.43 -1.98
N PHE A 36 -24.14 -8.63 -1.75
CA PHE A 36 -23.75 -9.07 -0.41
C PHE A 36 -22.87 -8.04 0.32
N MET A 37 -21.77 -7.59 -0.29
CA MET A 37 -20.87 -6.62 0.36
C MET A 37 -21.52 -5.25 0.61
N GLU A 38 -22.37 -4.80 -0.32
CA GLU A 38 -23.10 -3.54 -0.20
C GLU A 38 -24.09 -3.58 0.98
N GLN A 39 -24.74 -4.71 1.22
CA GLN A 39 -25.63 -4.88 2.38
C GLN A 39 -24.88 -4.76 3.71
N TYR A 40 -23.70 -5.38 3.85
CA TYR A 40 -22.90 -5.27 5.08
C TYR A 40 -22.34 -3.87 5.27
N TRP A 41 -21.88 -3.24 4.19
CA TRP A 41 -21.43 -1.85 4.19
C TRP A 41 -22.55 -0.90 4.61
N ALA A 42 -23.72 -1.01 3.99
CA ALA A 42 -24.89 -0.21 4.33
C ALA A 42 -25.34 -0.42 5.78
N ALA A 43 -25.35 -1.67 6.25
CA ALA A 43 -25.67 -2.00 7.63
C ALA A 43 -24.66 -1.42 8.62
N TRP A 44 -23.36 -1.39 8.29
CA TRP A 44 -22.31 -0.81 9.12
C TRP A 44 -22.54 0.67 9.34
N TYR A 45 -22.68 1.43 8.26
CA TYR A 45 -22.90 2.87 8.32
C TYR A 45 -24.25 3.23 9.00
N ALA A 46 -25.31 2.48 8.70
CA ALA A 46 -26.62 2.67 9.32
C ALA A 46 -26.60 2.37 10.82
N TYR A 47 -25.94 1.28 11.24
CA TYR A 47 -25.84 0.88 12.65
C TYR A 47 -25.01 1.87 13.47
N MET A 48 -23.88 2.33 12.92
CA MET A 48 -23.01 3.29 13.59
C MET A 48 -23.67 4.68 13.72
N ASN A 49 -24.53 5.04 12.76
CA ASN A 49 -25.24 6.33 12.67
C ASN A 49 -24.34 7.57 12.85
N ASN A 50 -23.04 7.40 12.60
CA ASN A 50 -22.01 8.42 12.67
C ASN A 50 -20.92 8.03 11.67
N ASP A 51 -20.93 8.66 10.50
CA ASP A 51 -20.07 8.26 9.39
C ASP A 51 -18.58 8.53 9.66
N VAL A 52 -18.26 9.52 10.51
CA VAL A 52 -16.89 9.78 10.97
C VAL A 52 -16.38 8.57 11.76
N LEU A 53 -17.16 8.13 12.75
CA LEU A 53 -16.81 6.99 13.58
C LEU A 53 -16.80 5.68 12.77
N ALA A 54 -17.79 5.48 11.91
CA ALA A 54 -17.91 4.31 11.05
C ALA A 54 -16.71 4.17 10.12
N THR A 55 -16.29 5.28 9.49
CA THR A 55 -15.15 5.29 8.57
C THR A 55 -13.82 5.16 9.31
N GLY A 56 -13.63 5.91 10.41
CA GLY A 56 -12.39 5.88 11.19
C GLY A 56 -12.10 4.48 11.74
N ILE A 57 -13.08 3.84 12.38
CA ILE A 57 -12.94 2.47 12.87
C ILE A 57 -12.68 1.50 11.73
N MET A 58 -13.46 1.59 10.64
CA MET A 58 -13.33 0.67 9.51
C MET A 58 -11.96 0.77 8.84
N PHE A 59 -11.45 1.97 8.60
CA PHE A 59 -10.14 2.16 7.96
C PHE A 59 -9.00 1.71 8.88
N PHE A 60 -9.07 2.02 10.17
CA PHE A 60 -8.07 1.58 11.12
C PHE A 60 -8.04 0.05 11.23
N VAL A 61 -9.21 -0.58 11.43
CA VAL A 61 -9.32 -2.04 11.49
C VAL A 61 -8.92 -2.69 10.17
N LEU A 62 -9.30 -2.12 9.02
CA LEU A 62 -8.92 -2.62 7.71
C LEU A 62 -7.39 -2.61 7.55
N HIS A 63 -6.75 -1.49 7.85
CA HIS A 63 -5.29 -1.35 7.73
C HIS A 63 -4.58 -2.37 8.63
N GLU A 64 -4.87 -2.37 9.93
CA GLU A 64 -4.22 -3.26 10.90
C GLU A 64 -4.44 -4.73 10.56
N PHE A 65 -5.69 -5.10 10.25
CA PHE A 65 -6.02 -6.46 9.88
C PHE A 65 -5.29 -6.86 8.61
N MET A 66 -5.38 -6.08 7.53
CA MET A 66 -4.80 -6.46 6.23
C MET A 66 -3.28 -6.49 6.27
N TYR A 67 -2.64 -5.55 6.96
CA TYR A 67 -1.18 -5.51 7.11
C TYR A 67 -0.66 -6.74 7.86
N PHE A 68 -1.15 -6.99 9.08
CA PHE A 68 -0.69 -8.12 9.87
C PHE A 68 -1.13 -9.46 9.30
N PHE A 69 -2.33 -9.54 8.72
CA PHE A 69 -2.79 -10.72 7.98
C PHE A 69 -1.84 -11.05 6.83
N ARG A 70 -1.41 -10.05 6.06
CA ARG A 70 -0.46 -10.26 4.97
C ARG A 70 0.94 -10.62 5.45
N CYS A 71 1.37 -10.09 6.60
CA CYS A 71 2.67 -10.42 7.19
C CYS A 71 2.74 -11.86 7.73
N LEU A 72 1.62 -12.39 8.23
CA LEU A 72 1.57 -13.68 8.92
C LEU A 72 2.08 -14.87 8.06
N PRO A 73 1.66 -15.05 6.79
CA PRO A 73 2.21 -16.10 5.93
C PRO A 73 3.74 -16.09 5.84
N TRP A 74 4.36 -14.90 5.74
CA TRP A 74 5.81 -14.77 5.64
C TRP A 74 6.52 -15.18 6.93
N ALA A 75 5.96 -14.79 8.08
CA ALA A 75 6.48 -15.20 9.39
C ALA A 75 6.39 -16.73 9.60
N ILE A 76 5.34 -17.38 9.07
CA ILE A 76 5.20 -18.85 9.09
C ILE A 76 6.21 -19.50 8.15
N ILE A 77 6.34 -18.99 6.91
CA ILE A 77 7.25 -19.50 5.88
C ILE A 77 8.71 -19.47 6.36
N ASP A 78 9.14 -18.41 7.06
CA ASP A 78 10.49 -18.31 7.64
C ASP A 78 10.84 -19.45 8.63
N ARG A 79 9.83 -20.15 9.18
CA ARG A 79 10.01 -21.27 10.12
C ARG A 79 9.98 -22.64 9.46
N ILE A 80 9.69 -22.72 8.17
CA ILE A 80 9.59 -23.98 7.43
C ILE A 80 10.82 -24.12 6.51
N PRO A 81 11.76 -25.04 6.81
CA PRO A 81 13.02 -25.15 6.06
C PRO A 81 12.86 -25.35 4.55
N TYR A 82 11.77 -25.99 4.10
CA TYR A 82 11.47 -26.21 2.69
C TYR A 82 11.45 -24.94 1.85
N PHE A 83 10.96 -23.82 2.40
CA PHE A 83 10.83 -22.58 1.65
C PHE A 83 12.14 -21.78 1.55
N ARG A 84 13.19 -22.15 2.29
CA ARG A 84 14.49 -21.46 2.24
C ARG A 84 15.15 -21.47 0.86
N ARG A 85 14.80 -22.43 0.02
CA ARG A 85 15.25 -22.47 -1.39
C ARG A 85 14.74 -21.31 -2.26
N TYR A 86 13.72 -20.58 -1.78
CA TYR A 86 13.16 -19.40 -2.43
C TYR A 86 13.54 -18.09 -1.70
N LYS A 87 14.35 -18.18 -0.63
CA LYS A 87 14.82 -17.01 0.12
C LYS A 87 15.89 -16.31 -0.71
N ILE A 88 15.76 -14.99 -0.90
CA ILE A 88 16.68 -14.21 -1.73
C ILE A 88 18.07 -14.12 -1.07
N GLN A 89 18.10 -13.82 0.24
CA GLN A 89 19.32 -13.83 1.05
C GLN A 89 19.32 -15.07 1.98
N PRO A 90 19.86 -16.24 1.56
CA PRO A 90 19.64 -17.53 2.22
C PRO A 90 20.29 -17.64 3.62
N THR A 91 21.27 -16.80 3.92
CA THR A 91 21.99 -16.79 5.21
C THR A 91 21.37 -15.83 6.23
N LYS A 92 20.34 -15.06 5.85
CA LYS A 92 19.73 -14.02 6.67
C LYS A 92 18.29 -14.39 7.01
N ILE A 93 18.10 -14.95 8.19
CA ILE A 93 16.78 -15.28 8.74
C ILE A 93 16.53 -14.37 9.94
N PRO A 94 15.42 -13.59 9.95
CA PRO A 94 15.14 -12.66 11.04
C PRO A 94 14.86 -13.42 12.35
N SER A 95 15.60 -13.08 13.40
CA SER A 95 15.42 -13.68 14.73
C SER A 95 14.08 -13.25 15.35
N ALA A 96 13.57 -14.05 16.30
CA ALA A 96 12.34 -13.69 17.03
C ALA A 96 12.46 -12.34 17.76
N LYS A 97 13.66 -12.00 18.24
CA LYS A 97 13.95 -10.71 18.88
C LYS A 97 13.81 -9.55 17.91
N GLU A 98 14.34 -9.69 16.69
CA GLU A 98 14.24 -8.68 15.64
C GLU A 98 12.80 -8.48 15.17
N GLN A 99 12.06 -9.59 14.95
CA GLN A 99 10.64 -9.53 14.59
C GLN A 99 9.81 -8.86 15.69
N TRP A 100 10.07 -9.18 16.96
CA TRP A 100 9.36 -8.56 18.09
C TRP A 100 9.68 -7.07 18.25
N HIS A 101 10.95 -6.68 18.02
CA HIS A 101 11.35 -5.28 18.00
C HIS A 101 10.63 -4.51 16.89
N CYS A 102 10.64 -5.05 15.68
CA CYS A 102 9.98 -4.49 14.51
C CYS A 102 8.48 -4.34 14.75
N PHE A 103 7.82 -5.42 15.19
CA PHE A 103 6.39 -5.46 15.49
C PHE A 103 5.97 -4.35 16.45
N LYS A 104 6.65 -4.20 17.60
CA LYS A 104 6.32 -3.16 18.57
C LYS A 104 6.47 -1.74 18.01
N SER A 105 7.50 -1.52 17.21
CA SER A 105 7.75 -0.21 16.61
C SER A 105 6.70 0.14 15.54
N VAL A 106 6.34 -0.83 14.71
CA VAL A 106 5.32 -0.69 13.67
C VAL A 106 3.95 -0.45 14.31
N LEU A 107 3.57 -1.26 15.31
CA LEU A 107 2.34 -1.07 16.06
C LEU A 107 2.29 0.32 16.72
N LEU A 108 3.39 0.78 17.32
CA LEU A 108 3.45 2.13 17.89
C LEU A 108 3.27 3.21 16.81
N SER A 109 3.89 3.03 15.63
CA SER A 109 3.74 3.94 14.50
C SER A 109 2.29 4.01 14.01
N HIS A 110 1.62 2.85 13.85
CA HIS A 110 0.24 2.84 13.38
C HIS A 110 -0.70 3.60 14.33
N PHE A 111 -0.55 3.40 15.65
CA PHE A 111 -1.38 4.07 16.65
C PHE A 111 -1.03 5.56 16.85
N LEU A 112 0.23 5.96 16.72
CA LEU A 112 0.66 7.35 17.01
C LEU A 112 0.76 8.24 15.78
N VAL A 113 1.10 7.68 14.62
CA VAL A 113 1.38 8.41 13.38
C VAL A 113 0.23 8.26 12.40
N GLU A 114 -0.30 7.05 12.21
CA GLU A 114 -1.29 6.76 11.17
C GLU A 114 -2.74 6.89 11.66
N ALA A 115 -3.00 6.66 12.94
CA ALA A 115 -4.33 6.79 13.50
C ALA A 115 -4.90 8.21 13.29
N ILE A 116 -4.09 9.26 13.52
CA ILE A 116 -4.53 10.66 13.36
C ILE A 116 -5.02 10.97 11.92
N PRO A 117 -4.25 10.71 10.85
CA PRO A 117 -4.74 10.91 9.49
C PRO A 117 -5.93 10.02 9.16
N ILE A 118 -6.01 8.79 9.68
CA ILE A 118 -7.18 7.91 9.49
C ILE A 118 -8.45 8.51 10.12
N TRP A 119 -8.38 9.01 11.35
CA TRP A 119 -9.53 9.60 12.04
C TRP A 119 -10.00 10.92 11.41
N THR A 120 -9.06 11.69 10.84
CA THR A 120 -9.36 12.94 10.12
C THR A 120 -9.75 12.72 8.66
N PHE A 121 -9.67 11.47 8.17
CA PHE A 121 -9.93 11.14 6.77
C PHE A 121 -11.40 11.36 6.36
N HIS A 122 -12.35 11.01 7.21
CA HIS A 122 -13.77 11.09 6.84
C HIS A 122 -14.29 12.53 6.65
N PRO A 123 -14.03 13.49 7.55
CA PRO A 123 -14.39 14.89 7.30
C PRO A 123 -13.83 15.42 5.97
N MET A 124 -12.62 15.01 5.60
CA MET A 124 -12.03 15.35 4.32
C MET A 124 -12.78 14.67 3.15
N CYS A 125 -13.12 13.38 3.28
CA CYS A 125 -13.92 12.67 2.29
C CYS A 125 -15.24 13.39 1.97
N GLN A 126 -15.96 13.83 3.01
CA GLN A 126 -17.22 14.57 2.87
C GLN A 126 -17.02 15.89 2.12
N LYS A 127 -15.97 16.64 2.47
CA LYS A 127 -15.66 17.93 1.82
C LYS A 127 -15.30 17.77 0.34
N LEU A 128 -14.65 16.66 -0.01
CA LEU A 128 -14.15 16.40 -1.37
C LEU A 128 -15.12 15.59 -2.24
N GLY A 129 -16.29 15.21 -1.70
CA GLY A 129 -17.29 14.44 -2.44
C GLY A 129 -16.94 12.96 -2.64
N ILE A 130 -16.09 12.39 -1.78
CA ILE A 130 -15.87 10.93 -1.77
C ILE A 130 -17.13 10.26 -1.22
N SER A 131 -17.77 9.46 -2.06
CA SER A 131 -19.05 8.84 -1.71
C SER A 131 -18.86 7.61 -0.83
N VAL A 132 -19.77 7.44 0.13
CA VAL A 132 -19.97 6.20 0.91
C VAL A 132 -21.29 5.49 0.53
N SER A 133 -22.04 6.05 -0.42
CA SER A 133 -23.40 5.62 -0.75
C SER A 133 -23.41 4.30 -1.53
N VAL A 134 -24.35 3.42 -1.20
CA VAL A 134 -24.65 2.26 -2.05
C VAL A 134 -25.58 2.64 -3.21
N PRO A 135 -25.52 1.95 -4.37
CA PRO A 135 -24.62 0.83 -4.72
C PRO A 135 -23.19 1.28 -5.01
N PHE A 136 -22.25 0.34 -4.97
CA PHE A 136 -20.85 0.57 -5.30
C PHE A 136 -20.66 0.89 -6.78
N PRO A 137 -19.55 1.54 -7.16
CA PRO A 137 -19.17 1.67 -8.56
C PRO A 137 -19.00 0.31 -9.23
N SER A 138 -19.12 0.28 -10.55
CA SER A 138 -18.87 -0.94 -11.32
C SER A 138 -17.44 -1.46 -11.09
N VAL A 139 -17.25 -2.78 -11.17
CA VAL A 139 -15.92 -3.41 -11.06
C VAL A 139 -14.94 -2.82 -12.06
N LYS A 140 -15.39 -2.46 -13.27
CA LYS A 140 -14.57 -1.81 -14.30
C LYS A 140 -14.07 -0.44 -13.84
N THR A 141 -14.94 0.37 -13.26
CA THR A 141 -14.59 1.68 -12.70
C THR A 141 -13.56 1.53 -11.59
N MET A 142 -13.81 0.62 -10.65
CA MET A 142 -12.89 0.38 -9.53
C MET A 142 -11.53 -0.13 -10.01
N ALA A 143 -11.51 -1.09 -10.93
CA ALA A 143 -10.27 -1.64 -11.49
C ALA A 143 -9.45 -0.58 -12.23
N PHE A 144 -10.10 0.29 -13.02
CA PHE A 144 -9.44 1.41 -13.68
C PHE A 144 -8.83 2.40 -12.67
N GLN A 145 -9.61 2.81 -11.67
CA GLN A 145 -9.15 3.73 -10.62
C GLN A 145 -7.97 3.15 -9.85
N ILE A 146 -8.06 1.88 -9.42
CA ILE A 146 -6.99 1.18 -8.71
C ILE A 146 -5.73 1.08 -9.57
N GLY A 147 -5.85 0.71 -10.85
CA GLY A 147 -4.71 0.66 -11.77
C GLY A 147 -4.04 2.02 -11.95
N LEU A 148 -4.84 3.09 -12.05
CA LEU A 148 -4.34 4.47 -12.11
C LEU A 148 -3.64 4.85 -10.80
N PHE A 149 -4.20 4.50 -9.64
CA PHE A 149 -3.59 4.80 -8.34
C PHE A 149 -2.27 4.07 -8.14
N PHE A 150 -2.14 2.83 -8.62
CA PHE A 150 -0.85 2.14 -8.66
C PHE A 150 0.20 2.94 -9.46
N ALA A 151 -0.15 3.44 -10.65
CA ALA A 151 0.79 4.22 -11.46
C ALA A 151 1.16 5.58 -10.84
N LEU A 152 0.18 6.29 -10.28
CA LEU A 152 0.40 7.60 -9.66
C LEU A 152 1.16 7.50 -8.33
N GLU A 153 0.79 6.54 -7.47
CA GLU A 153 1.50 6.32 -6.22
C GLU A 153 2.92 5.82 -6.46
N ASP A 154 3.15 4.94 -7.44
CA ASP A 154 4.50 4.47 -7.78
C ASP A 154 5.40 5.62 -8.24
N ALA A 155 4.86 6.58 -9.00
CA ALA A 155 5.57 7.80 -9.36
C ALA A 155 5.92 8.66 -8.13
N TRP A 156 4.95 8.91 -7.24
CA TRP A 156 5.21 9.63 -5.99
C TRP A 156 6.27 8.92 -5.14
N HIS A 157 6.11 7.61 -4.97
CA HIS A 157 6.98 6.76 -4.20
C HIS A 157 8.40 6.82 -4.73
N TYR A 158 8.62 6.61 -6.03
CA TYR A 158 9.95 6.64 -6.63
C TYR A 158 10.72 7.92 -6.28
N TRP A 159 10.09 9.08 -6.46
CA TRP A 159 10.75 10.36 -6.21
C TRP A 159 10.97 10.64 -4.72
N ALA A 160 9.96 10.37 -3.88
CA ALA A 160 10.09 10.52 -2.44
C ALA A 160 11.17 9.59 -1.86
N HIS A 161 11.16 8.33 -2.30
CA HIS A 161 12.12 7.32 -1.88
C HIS A 161 13.54 7.65 -2.34
N ARG A 162 13.70 8.09 -3.59
CA ARG A 162 15.00 8.56 -4.10
C ARG A 162 15.51 9.77 -3.32
N LEU A 163 14.63 10.71 -2.95
CA LEU A 163 14.96 11.84 -2.07
C LEU A 163 15.40 11.37 -0.67
N PHE A 164 14.73 10.35 -0.13
CA PHE A 164 15.09 9.74 1.15
C PHE A 164 16.47 9.09 1.15
N HIS A 165 17.04 8.75 -0.01
CA HIS A 165 18.44 8.33 -0.14
C HIS A 165 19.45 9.49 -0.25
N TYR A 166 19.00 10.74 -0.24
CA TYR A 166 19.88 11.90 -0.35
C TYR A 166 20.39 12.38 1.01
N GLY A 167 21.69 12.18 1.26
CA GLY A 167 22.47 12.85 2.32
C GLY A 167 21.82 12.84 3.69
N VAL A 168 21.25 14.00 4.08
CA VAL A 168 20.62 14.20 5.39
C VAL A 168 19.33 13.40 5.56
N PHE A 169 18.54 13.25 4.50
CA PHE A 169 17.29 12.49 4.58
C PHE A 169 17.56 11.01 4.84
N TYR A 170 18.60 10.46 4.22
CA TYR A 170 19.01 9.08 4.49
C TYR A 170 19.43 8.93 5.94
N LYS A 171 20.38 9.77 6.38
CA LYS A 171 20.98 9.68 7.71
C LYS A 171 19.96 9.74 8.85
N TYR A 172 18.95 10.61 8.74
CA TYR A 172 18.03 10.93 9.84
C TYR A 172 16.64 10.32 9.69
N ILE A 173 16.21 9.98 8.48
CA ILE A 173 14.85 9.48 8.22
C ILE A 173 14.94 8.02 7.75
N HIS A 174 15.55 7.79 6.58
CA HIS A 174 15.42 6.52 5.88
C HIS A 174 16.33 5.39 6.40
N LYS A 175 17.40 5.74 7.11
CA LYS A 175 18.31 4.75 7.71
C LYS A 175 17.59 3.80 8.67
N GLN A 176 16.49 4.24 9.30
CA GLN A 176 15.67 3.35 10.13
C GLN A 176 15.04 2.23 9.30
N HIS A 177 14.47 2.56 8.14
CA HIS A 177 13.88 1.59 7.23
C HIS A 177 14.92 0.55 6.76
N HIS A 178 16.12 1.04 6.43
CA HIS A 178 17.29 0.24 6.04
C HIS A 178 17.98 -0.52 7.18
N ARG A 179 17.39 -0.55 8.38
CA ARG A 179 17.96 -1.32 9.51
C ARG A 179 18.16 -2.80 9.18
N TYR A 180 17.27 -3.35 8.35
CA TYR A 180 17.25 -4.77 7.99
C TYR A 180 17.68 -4.95 6.53
N ALA A 181 18.98 -5.08 6.29
CA ALA A 181 19.54 -5.28 4.94
C ALA A 181 18.97 -6.51 4.21
N ALA A 182 18.43 -7.48 4.95
CA ALA A 182 17.56 -8.54 4.44
C ALA A 182 16.15 -8.31 5.01
N PRO A 183 15.24 -7.69 4.25
CA PRO A 183 13.92 -7.35 4.75
C PRO A 183 13.07 -8.62 4.98
N PHE A 184 12.05 -8.44 5.80
CA PHE A 184 10.99 -9.42 6.04
C PHE A 184 9.65 -8.68 6.11
N GLY A 185 8.52 -9.36 5.87
CA GLY A 185 7.23 -8.69 5.62
C GLY A 185 6.84 -7.61 6.63
N LEU A 186 7.08 -7.81 7.93
CA LEU A 186 6.81 -6.83 8.99
C LEU A 186 7.64 -5.54 8.90
N ALA A 187 8.78 -5.57 8.22
CA ALA A 187 9.66 -4.41 8.03
C ALA A 187 9.13 -3.43 6.97
N ALA A 188 8.08 -3.80 6.22
CA ALA A 188 7.50 -2.96 5.17
C ALA A 188 7.07 -1.58 5.66
N GLU A 189 6.50 -1.50 6.87
CA GLU A 189 6.10 -0.23 7.51
C GLU A 189 7.01 0.12 8.71
N TYR A 190 8.16 -0.54 8.85
CA TYR A 190 9.17 -0.15 9.85
C TYR A 190 9.96 1.05 9.34
N ALA A 191 9.41 2.25 9.55
CA ALA A 191 10.00 3.49 9.05
C ALA A 191 9.96 4.62 10.10
N HIS A 192 10.70 5.68 9.80
CA HIS A 192 10.64 6.91 10.59
C HIS A 192 9.30 7.63 10.35
N PRO A 193 8.66 8.28 11.34
CA PRO A 193 7.34 8.90 11.17
C PRO A 193 7.22 9.86 9.97
N ALA A 194 8.27 10.63 9.68
CA ALA A 194 8.29 11.52 8.52
C ALA A 194 8.24 10.77 7.17
N GLU A 195 8.87 9.60 7.09
CA GLU A 195 8.79 8.74 5.92
C GLU A 195 7.40 8.11 5.80
N THR A 196 6.87 7.56 6.90
CA THR A 196 5.50 7.04 6.97
C THR A 196 4.47 8.06 6.49
N LEU A 197 4.53 9.31 6.97
CA LEU A 197 3.62 10.37 6.54
C LEU A 197 3.80 10.76 5.07
N THR A 198 5.04 10.80 4.57
CA THR A 198 5.33 11.19 3.18
C THR A 198 4.87 10.12 2.20
N LEU A 199 5.15 8.84 2.48
CA LEU A 199 4.71 7.73 1.64
C LEU A 199 3.20 7.50 1.78
N GLY A 200 2.65 7.64 2.98
CA GLY A 200 1.21 7.62 3.24
C GLY A 200 0.46 8.72 2.48
N PHE A 201 1.05 9.91 2.35
CA PHE A 201 0.51 10.96 1.48
C PHE A 201 0.47 10.53 0.01
N GLY A 202 1.44 9.77 -0.49
CA GLY A 202 1.34 9.18 -1.83
C GLY A 202 0.13 8.27 -1.96
N THR A 203 0.01 7.31 -1.04
CA THR A 203 -1.06 6.30 -1.04
C THR A 203 -2.46 6.90 -0.99
N VAL A 204 -2.68 7.93 -0.16
CA VAL A 204 -4.03 8.51 0.04
C VAL A 204 -4.23 9.80 -0.75
N GLY A 205 -3.16 10.58 -0.94
CA GLY A 205 -3.15 11.84 -1.67
C GLY A 205 -3.37 11.68 -3.17
N MET A 206 -2.84 10.64 -3.82
CA MET A 206 -3.09 10.43 -5.25
C MET A 206 -4.58 10.19 -5.56
N PRO A 207 -5.31 9.34 -4.82
CA PRO A 207 -6.77 9.27 -4.93
C PRO A 207 -7.50 10.57 -4.60
N ILE A 208 -7.02 11.35 -3.62
CA ILE A 208 -7.59 12.67 -3.28
C ILE A 208 -7.48 13.64 -4.46
N LEU A 209 -6.32 13.73 -5.11
CA LEU A 209 -6.13 14.57 -6.29
C LEU A 209 -7.05 14.13 -7.42
N TYR A 210 -7.23 12.82 -7.59
CA TYR A 210 -8.15 12.26 -8.58
C TYR A 210 -9.61 12.65 -8.31
N VAL A 211 -10.12 12.54 -7.07
CA VAL A 211 -11.51 12.96 -6.76
C VAL A 211 -11.67 14.48 -6.85
N MET A 212 -10.65 15.26 -6.48
CA MET A 212 -10.68 16.72 -6.66
C MET A 212 -10.83 17.11 -8.13
N TYR A 213 -10.25 16.33 -9.05
CA TYR A 213 -10.35 16.57 -10.48
C TYR A 213 -11.64 16.02 -11.10
N THR A 214 -12.08 14.82 -10.69
CA THR A 214 -13.18 14.09 -11.35
C THR A 214 -14.52 14.17 -10.63
N GLY A 215 -14.53 14.50 -9.35
CA GLY A 215 -15.69 14.40 -8.46
C GLY A 215 -16.22 12.97 -8.28
N ASN A 216 -15.47 11.94 -8.70
CA ASN A 216 -15.98 10.57 -8.79
C ASN A 216 -15.02 9.57 -8.14
N LEU A 217 -15.19 9.35 -6.84
CA LEU A 217 -14.49 8.31 -6.09
C LEU A 217 -15.38 7.76 -4.99
N HIS A 218 -15.38 6.44 -4.83
CA HIS A 218 -16.11 5.77 -3.77
C HIS A 218 -15.16 5.23 -2.70
N LEU A 219 -15.55 5.35 -1.43
CA LEU A 219 -14.72 4.97 -0.30
C LEU A 219 -14.40 3.46 -0.28
N PHE A 220 -15.31 2.61 -0.73
CA PHE A 220 -15.03 1.18 -0.91
C PHE A 220 -13.89 0.92 -1.91
N THR A 221 -13.79 1.71 -2.99
CA THR A 221 -12.67 1.61 -3.93
C THR A 221 -11.34 1.96 -3.26
N LEU A 222 -11.35 2.94 -2.35
CA LEU A 222 -10.18 3.26 -1.52
C LEU A 222 -9.82 2.12 -0.56
N CYS A 223 -10.80 1.45 0.06
CA CYS A 223 -10.52 0.27 0.88
C CYS A 223 -9.81 -0.83 0.09
N LEU A 224 -10.29 -1.11 -1.14
CA LEU A 224 -9.65 -2.08 -2.03
C LEU A 224 -8.24 -1.65 -2.45
N TRP A 225 -8.09 -0.38 -2.84
CA TRP A 225 -6.79 0.21 -3.19
C TRP A 225 -5.77 0.08 -2.06
N ILE A 226 -6.11 0.52 -0.84
CA ILE A 226 -5.24 0.44 0.33
C ILE A 226 -4.87 -1.01 0.63
N THR A 227 -5.85 -1.93 0.57
CA THR A 227 -5.60 -3.37 0.79
C THR A 227 -4.57 -3.91 -0.21
N LEU A 228 -4.74 -3.62 -1.50
CA LEU A 228 -3.82 -4.06 -2.55
C LEU A 228 -2.44 -3.41 -2.39
N ARG A 229 -2.38 -2.15 -1.98
CA ARG A 229 -1.13 -1.42 -1.74
C ARG A 229 -0.35 -1.99 -0.57
N LEU A 230 -1.02 -2.28 0.55
CA LEU A 230 -0.43 -2.97 1.71
C LEU A 230 0.09 -4.35 1.32
N PHE A 231 -0.70 -5.08 0.52
CA PHE A 231 -0.31 -6.40 0.05
C PHE A 231 0.96 -6.33 -0.79
N GLN A 232 1.07 -5.34 -1.68
CA GLN A 232 2.26 -5.08 -2.47
C GLN A 232 3.47 -4.72 -1.59
N ALA A 233 3.31 -3.82 -0.62
CA ALA A 233 4.40 -3.38 0.26
C ALA A 233 4.97 -4.56 1.07
N VAL A 234 4.10 -5.37 1.67
CA VAL A 234 4.54 -6.54 2.46
C VAL A 234 5.16 -7.61 1.56
N ASP A 235 4.64 -7.79 0.34
CA ASP A 235 5.18 -8.73 -0.64
C ASP A 235 6.60 -8.34 -1.08
N SER A 236 6.84 -7.05 -1.38
CA SER A 236 8.17 -6.55 -1.78
C SER A 236 9.21 -6.67 -0.67
N HIS A 237 8.78 -6.68 0.60
CA HIS A 237 9.65 -6.87 1.76
C HIS A 237 9.74 -8.30 2.25
N SER A 238 9.04 -9.25 1.63
CA SER A 238 8.94 -10.63 2.15
C SER A 238 10.29 -11.35 2.27
N GLY A 239 11.27 -10.96 1.43
CA GLY A 239 12.57 -11.63 1.32
C GLY A 239 12.49 -12.98 0.60
N TYR A 240 11.40 -13.24 -0.13
CA TYR A 240 11.19 -14.45 -0.91
C TYR A 240 10.77 -14.16 -2.35
N ASP A 241 11.32 -14.92 -3.30
CA ASP A 241 10.91 -14.87 -4.70
C ASP A 241 10.51 -16.28 -5.17
N PHE A 242 9.20 -16.50 -5.29
CA PHE A 242 8.64 -17.80 -5.67
C PHE A 242 8.48 -17.93 -7.19
N PRO A 243 8.39 -19.16 -7.71
CA PRO A 243 8.03 -19.41 -9.11
C PRO A 243 6.65 -18.86 -9.50
N TRP A 244 5.80 -18.56 -8.52
CA TRP A 244 4.46 -17.99 -8.70
C TRP A 244 4.34 -16.55 -8.16
N SER A 245 5.45 -15.88 -7.87
CA SER A 245 5.44 -14.46 -7.53
C SER A 245 4.92 -13.63 -8.72
N LEU A 246 4.27 -12.49 -8.45
CA LEU A 246 3.59 -11.71 -9.48
C LEU A 246 4.54 -11.19 -10.57
N ASN A 247 5.80 -10.89 -10.22
CA ASN A 247 6.86 -10.52 -11.18
C ASN A 247 7.14 -11.60 -12.23
N LYS A 248 6.76 -12.87 -12.00
CA LYS A 248 6.91 -13.95 -12.99
C LYS A 248 5.83 -13.91 -14.07
N PHE A 249 4.69 -13.26 -13.80
CA PHE A 249 3.56 -13.15 -14.73
C PHE A 249 3.38 -11.73 -15.28
N LEU A 250 3.84 -10.72 -14.54
CA LEU A 250 3.83 -9.31 -14.91
C LEU A 250 5.27 -8.78 -14.87
N PRO A 251 6.01 -8.80 -16.00
CA PRO A 251 7.46 -8.52 -16.01
C PRO A 251 7.87 -7.12 -15.53
N LEU A 252 6.95 -6.15 -15.58
CA LEU A 252 7.19 -4.80 -15.09
C LEU A 252 7.00 -4.68 -13.57
N TRP A 253 6.50 -5.72 -12.90
CA TRP A 253 6.32 -5.72 -11.46
C TRP A 253 7.65 -5.98 -10.75
N ALA A 254 8.04 -5.07 -9.86
CA ALA A 254 9.33 -5.13 -9.16
C ALA A 254 9.49 -6.41 -8.32
N GLY A 255 8.45 -6.77 -7.56
CA GLY A 255 8.48 -7.92 -6.66
C GLY A 255 9.54 -7.81 -5.55
N ALA A 256 9.72 -8.89 -4.80
CA ALA A 256 10.61 -8.91 -3.64
C ALA A 256 12.09 -8.80 -4.00
N ALA A 257 12.54 -9.44 -5.09
CA ALA A 257 13.94 -9.44 -5.49
C ALA A 257 14.49 -8.04 -5.81
N HIS A 258 13.68 -7.21 -6.47
CA HIS A 258 14.05 -5.81 -6.79
C HIS A 258 14.28 -5.01 -5.51
N HIS A 259 13.37 -5.11 -4.54
CA HIS A 259 13.46 -4.36 -3.30
C HIS A 259 14.48 -4.96 -2.31
N ASP A 260 14.73 -6.27 -2.36
CA ASP A 260 15.80 -6.89 -1.56
C ASP A 260 17.18 -6.37 -2.00
N LEU A 261 17.43 -6.25 -3.31
CA LEU A 261 18.66 -5.61 -3.85
C LEU A 261 18.81 -4.17 -3.36
N HIS A 262 17.71 -3.42 -3.27
CA HIS A 262 17.69 -2.07 -2.72
C HIS A 262 18.19 -2.04 -1.26
N HIS A 263 17.63 -2.88 -0.39
CA HIS A 263 18.04 -2.99 1.02
C HIS A 263 19.47 -3.54 1.18
N HIS A 264 19.93 -4.38 0.25
CA HIS A 264 21.26 -4.96 0.30
C HIS A 264 22.37 -3.94 -0.05
N TYR A 265 22.16 -3.15 -1.12
CA TYR A 265 23.16 -2.21 -1.63
C TYR A 265 22.97 -0.77 -1.14
N PHE A 266 21.82 -0.44 -0.55
CA PHE A 266 21.47 0.90 -0.05
C PHE A 266 21.50 1.98 -1.15
N ILE A 267 21.40 1.60 -2.42
CA ILE A 267 21.40 2.51 -3.58
C ILE A 267 20.70 1.86 -4.77
N GLY A 268 19.95 2.68 -5.53
CA GLY A 268 19.19 2.24 -6.69
C GLY A 268 17.90 1.50 -6.31
N ASN A 269 17.13 1.00 -7.29
CA ASN A 269 15.87 0.28 -7.08
C ASN A 269 14.88 1.05 -6.18
N TYR A 270 14.61 2.32 -6.53
CA TYR A 270 13.78 3.21 -5.73
C TYR A 270 12.28 3.01 -5.97
N ALA A 271 11.88 2.39 -7.06
CA ALA A 271 10.47 2.15 -7.36
C ALA A 271 9.86 1.08 -6.43
N SER A 272 8.57 1.22 -6.14
CA SER A 272 7.88 0.28 -5.23
C SER A 272 7.21 -0.85 -5.98
N SER A 273 6.34 -0.50 -6.94
CA SER A 273 5.45 -1.43 -7.63
C SER A 273 6.02 -1.84 -8.99
N PHE A 274 6.50 -0.87 -9.77
CA PHE A 274 6.94 -1.10 -11.15
C PHE A 274 8.41 -0.77 -11.38
N THR A 275 9.12 -1.59 -12.14
CA THR A 275 10.56 -1.38 -12.42
C THR A 275 10.84 -0.26 -13.42
N TRP A 276 9.82 0.30 -14.09
CA TRP A 276 10.01 1.24 -15.18
C TRP A 276 10.79 2.50 -14.79
N TRP A 277 10.67 2.99 -13.55
CA TRP A 277 11.32 4.24 -13.17
C TRP A 277 12.80 4.02 -13.00
N ASP A 278 13.17 2.91 -12.36
CA ASP A 278 14.56 2.50 -12.23
C ASP A 278 15.21 2.19 -13.58
N TYR A 279 14.49 1.51 -14.47
CA TYR A 279 14.96 1.25 -15.83
C TYR A 279 15.14 2.54 -16.64
N THR A 280 14.13 3.42 -16.66
CA THR A 280 14.16 4.66 -17.46
C THR A 280 15.19 5.67 -16.98
N LEU A 281 15.43 5.74 -15.67
CA LEU A 281 16.36 6.69 -15.05
C LEU A 281 17.71 6.07 -14.71
N ASP A 282 17.94 4.83 -15.14
CA ASP A 282 19.20 4.10 -15.00
C ASP A 282 19.63 3.94 -13.51
N THR A 283 18.65 3.73 -12.63
CA THR A 283 18.84 3.59 -11.18
C THR A 283 18.73 2.14 -10.69
N GLU A 284 18.81 1.14 -11.57
CA GLU A 284 18.78 -0.27 -11.13
C GLU A 284 20.01 -0.64 -10.26
N ALA A 285 19.77 -1.34 -9.15
CA ALA A 285 20.78 -1.71 -8.17
C ALA A 285 21.52 -3.02 -8.53
N GLY A 286 22.70 -3.22 -7.94
CA GLY A 286 23.46 -4.46 -8.06
C GLY A 286 24.57 -4.47 -9.11
N PRO A 287 25.43 -5.50 -9.08
CA PRO A 287 26.64 -5.58 -9.89
C PRO A 287 26.35 -5.72 -11.38
N GLU A 288 25.31 -6.47 -11.75
CA GLU A 288 24.89 -6.68 -13.15
C GLU A 288 24.44 -5.35 -13.76
N ALA A 289 23.47 -4.69 -13.14
CA ALA A 289 22.99 -3.37 -13.59
C ALA A 289 24.12 -2.33 -13.67
N LYS A 290 25.07 -2.35 -12.71
CA LYS A 290 26.25 -1.48 -12.74
C LYS A 290 27.16 -1.78 -13.93
N ALA A 291 27.47 -3.05 -14.20
CA ALA A 291 28.32 -3.46 -15.31
C ALA A 291 27.70 -3.06 -16.66
N GLU A 292 26.39 -3.28 -16.83
CA GLU A 292 25.67 -2.86 -18.03
C GLU A 292 25.70 -1.34 -18.24
N ARG A 293 25.55 -0.56 -17.16
CA ARG A 293 25.68 0.90 -17.23
C ARG A 293 27.06 1.34 -17.70
N GLU A 294 28.11 0.75 -17.11
CA GLU A 294 29.50 1.05 -17.47
C GLU A 294 29.77 0.72 -18.94
N GLU A 295 29.26 -0.41 -19.44
CA GLU A 295 29.35 -0.78 -20.85
C GLU A 295 28.59 0.19 -21.76
N ARG A 296 27.35 0.57 -21.41
CA ARG A 296 26.57 1.56 -22.17
C ARG A 296 27.30 2.91 -22.24
N MET A 297 27.89 3.36 -21.14
CA MET A 297 28.68 4.60 -21.09
C MET A 297 29.94 4.50 -21.97
N ARG A 298 30.68 3.39 -21.90
CA ARG A 298 31.86 3.14 -22.73
C ARG A 298 31.51 3.19 -24.22
N ARG A 299 30.46 2.48 -24.64
CA ARG A 299 30.00 2.46 -26.04
C ARG A 299 29.56 3.85 -26.53
N LYS A 300 28.87 4.63 -25.68
CA LYS A 300 28.51 6.03 -26.01
C LYS A 300 29.74 6.92 -26.17
N ALA A 301 30.76 6.76 -25.33
CA ALA A 301 32.00 7.51 -25.43
C ALA A 301 32.77 7.17 -26.72
N GLU A 302 32.89 5.88 -27.05
CA GLU A 302 33.51 5.41 -28.30
C GLU A 302 32.79 5.95 -29.55
N LEU A 303 31.46 5.93 -29.56
CA LEU A 303 30.67 6.49 -30.66
C LEU A 303 30.84 8.01 -30.80
N ARG A 304 30.96 8.74 -29.70
CA ARG A 304 31.23 10.18 -29.71
C ARG A 304 32.63 10.48 -30.24
N ALA A 305 33.63 9.70 -29.83
CA ALA A 305 35.00 9.83 -30.35
C ALA A 305 35.06 9.57 -31.86
N LYS A 306 34.39 8.50 -32.34
CA LYS A 306 34.30 8.19 -33.77
C LYS A 306 33.58 9.26 -34.61
N LYS A 307 32.63 10.01 -34.02
CA LYS A 307 31.96 11.12 -34.70
C LYS A 307 32.76 12.42 -34.70
N ALA A 308 33.76 12.52 -33.83
CA ALA A 308 34.64 13.68 -33.70
C ALA A 308 35.94 13.52 -34.50
N THR A 309 36.11 12.39 -35.19
CA THR A 309 37.20 12.08 -36.14
C THR A 309 36.62 12.06 -37.54
#